data_AF-A0A146F0F1-F1
#
_entry.id   AF-A0A146F0F1-F1
#
_cell.length_a   1.000
_cell.length_b   1.000
_cell.length_c   1.000
_cell.angle_alpha   90.00
_cell.angle_beta   90.00
_cell.angle_gamma   90.00
#
_symmetry.space_group_name_H-M   'P 1'
#
loop_
_entity.id
_entity.type
_entity.pdbx_description
1 polymer ?
#
loop_
_entity_poly.entity_id
_entity_poly.type
_entity_poly.pdbx_seq_one_letter_code
_entity_poly.pdbx_strand_id
1 'polypeptide(L)'
;MDLLFDLSPDEQEEEDKLRVGKYDEEDCKAAIQGIGIPKTFDEEVHRLCTIRGIRHHYGFAQELRGTMPEFTRALNARDIMSGVIPTMASPEEVPYCIWYPDVPAEGTLRALVQRYPDMLYHVARACAVAGYATLYMELDPVPEVHIAEEAGYASMQRGSSGSQQIYQHIMSQRVKFEIMNDYTRTVNINARQIASLNGDTAVYASLTARTKVYGPRDFKNLPFINKDKLIHVAAYNGEIDRYARLRRPHMLKHEWAMVVHGIYHNPIFAKWWSTQIPEHPQDKHEINIRRAINARRIMSNDLSWLTPNTPGKLLPDLIWFPKVADATTYEKLAHRRPDMFEECLRACIVARYTYTWDALLRAAPELFKEQFAHDSSKRGPKLEDPKLWWLTKHARHGLWMEATASPNKHFQTDILAAVPDAAEKLDVAHPNSDWWGDYFVASELYLPHRSPIIRLHDPVQPGARDEGPYDGMNCGIGDVDIALFLGDAISKETWKREVLDEGFTTAYLEDVWDMLDTKQSD
;
A
#
# COMPACT_ATOMS: atom_id res chain seq x y z
N MET A 1 49.25 -33.34 8.23
CA MET A 1 49.98 -33.04 9.48
C MET A 1 49.39 -31.74 9.97
N ASP A 2 48.15 -31.83 10.47
CA ASP A 2 47.43 -30.67 11.00
C ASP A 2 47.72 -30.64 12.50
N LEU A 3 48.53 -29.67 12.90
CA LEU A 3 48.86 -29.40 14.30
C LEU A 3 47.65 -28.70 14.95
N LEU A 4 46.78 -29.50 15.56
CA LEU A 4 45.90 -29.04 16.64
C LEU A 4 46.79 -28.72 17.84
N PHE A 5 46.93 -27.43 18.16
CA PHE A 5 47.44 -26.99 19.45
C PHE A 5 46.30 -27.14 20.47
N ASP A 6 46.43 -28.10 21.39
CA ASP A 6 45.56 -28.19 22.57
C ASP A 6 45.85 -27.01 23.50
N LEU A 7 44.82 -26.23 23.79
CA LEU A 7 44.85 -25.12 24.76
C LEU A 7 45.07 -25.66 26.17
N SER A 8 45.72 -24.87 27.03
CA SER A 8 45.99 -25.26 28.41
C SER A 8 44.72 -25.23 29.29
N PRO A 9 44.68 -25.98 30.41
CA PRO A 9 43.50 -26.01 31.29
C PRO A 9 43.09 -24.63 31.84
N ASP A 10 44.06 -23.74 32.07
CA ASP A 10 43.81 -22.37 32.55
C ASP A 10 43.19 -21.49 31.44
N GLU A 11 43.60 -21.67 30.18
CA GLU A 11 42.98 -21.01 29.01
C GLU A 11 41.58 -21.56 28.73
N GLN A 12 41.34 -22.85 29.00
CA GLN A 12 40.02 -23.47 28.90
C GLN A 12 39.07 -22.98 30.00
N GLU A 13 39.57 -22.75 31.21
CA GLU A 13 38.78 -22.21 32.32
C GLU A 13 38.47 -20.70 32.15
N GLU A 14 39.37 -19.94 31.51
CA GLU A 14 39.10 -18.56 31.07
C GLU A 14 38.11 -18.50 29.90
N GLU A 15 38.22 -19.41 28.91
CA GLU A 15 37.31 -19.50 27.78
C GLU A 15 35.90 -19.97 28.23
N ASP A 16 35.81 -20.87 29.21
CA ASP A 16 34.55 -21.27 29.83
C ASP A 16 33.94 -20.16 30.70
N LYS A 17 34.75 -19.39 31.44
CA LYS A 17 34.25 -18.16 32.12
C LYS A 17 33.79 -17.08 31.14
N LEU A 18 34.38 -16.99 29.94
CA LEU A 18 33.92 -16.13 28.85
C LEU A 18 32.67 -16.66 28.11
N ARG A 19 32.35 -17.96 28.23
CA ARG A 19 31.18 -18.60 27.60
C ARG A 19 29.90 -18.48 28.44
N VAL A 20 30.00 -18.20 29.74
CA VAL A 20 28.84 -18.04 30.66
C VAL A 20 27.96 -16.82 30.33
N GLY A 21 28.40 -15.90 29.47
CA GLY A 21 27.61 -14.75 29.01
C GLY A 21 26.99 -14.88 27.61
N LYS A 22 27.10 -16.04 26.95
CA LYS A 22 26.64 -16.21 25.57
C LYS A 22 25.18 -16.67 25.54
N TYR A 23 24.38 -16.00 24.70
CA TYR A 23 23.05 -16.41 24.25
C TYR A 23 22.71 -17.90 24.47
N ASP A 24 21.63 -18.16 25.21
CA ASP A 24 21.09 -19.49 25.46
C ASP A 24 19.66 -19.57 24.89
N GLU A 25 19.51 -20.41 23.86
CA GLU A 25 18.26 -20.60 23.12
C GLU A 25 17.18 -21.28 23.98
N GLU A 26 17.55 -22.19 24.88
CA GLU A 26 16.61 -22.92 25.72
C GLU A 26 16.06 -22.01 26.83
N ASP A 27 16.92 -21.19 27.43
CA ASP A 27 16.48 -20.14 28.35
C ASP A 27 15.51 -19.16 27.65
N CYS A 28 15.78 -18.78 26.40
CA CYS A 28 14.88 -17.92 25.62
C CYS A 28 13.52 -18.58 25.35
N LYS A 29 13.48 -19.87 24.99
CA LYS A 29 12.24 -20.62 24.75
C LYS A 29 11.45 -20.78 26.05
N ALA A 30 12.10 -21.15 27.14
CA ALA A 30 11.48 -21.31 28.45
C ALA A 30 10.88 -19.98 28.94
N ALA A 31 11.57 -18.87 28.71
CA ALA A 31 11.09 -17.53 29.03
C ALA A 31 9.85 -17.15 28.21
N ILE A 32 9.85 -17.39 26.90
CA ILE A 32 8.69 -17.11 26.03
C ILE A 32 7.45 -17.89 26.47
N GLN A 33 7.63 -19.14 26.90
CA GLN A 33 6.55 -20.02 27.36
C GLN A 33 6.13 -19.77 28.82
N GLY A 34 6.78 -18.83 29.52
CA GLY A 34 6.51 -18.53 30.92
C GLY A 34 6.86 -19.67 31.87
N ILE A 35 7.81 -20.54 31.51
CA ILE A 35 8.21 -21.73 32.28
C ILE A 35 9.46 -21.45 33.11
N GLY A 36 10.39 -20.63 32.60
CA GLY A 36 11.68 -20.38 33.26
C GLY A 36 12.21 -18.99 33.00
N ILE A 37 12.88 -18.42 34.01
CA ILE A 37 13.56 -17.13 33.89
C ILE A 37 15.00 -17.37 33.43
N PRO A 38 15.50 -16.66 32.40
CA PRO A 38 16.89 -16.78 31.95
C PRO A 38 17.89 -16.54 33.08
N LYS A 39 19.02 -17.25 33.05
CA LYS A 39 20.06 -17.13 34.09
C LYS A 39 20.74 -15.76 34.09
N THR A 40 20.82 -15.12 32.93
CA THR A 40 21.42 -13.79 32.74
C THR A 40 20.50 -12.91 31.89
N PHE A 41 20.68 -11.60 32.02
CA PHE A 41 19.93 -10.58 31.27
C PHE A 41 20.85 -9.63 30.51
N ASP A 42 22.11 -10.02 30.27
CA ASP A 42 23.11 -9.18 29.62
C ASP A 42 22.71 -8.92 28.15
N GLU A 43 22.29 -9.97 27.46
CA GLU A 43 21.78 -9.89 26.09
C GLU A 43 20.33 -9.39 26.04
N GLU A 44 20.06 -8.49 25.10
CA GLU A 44 18.73 -7.89 24.92
C GLU A 44 17.67 -8.95 24.59
N VAL A 45 18.05 -10.01 23.86
CA VAL A 45 17.12 -11.08 23.48
C VAL A 45 16.53 -11.81 24.68
N HIS A 46 17.33 -12.08 25.73
CA HIS A 46 16.82 -12.70 26.95
C HIS A 46 15.77 -11.81 27.63
N ARG A 47 16.05 -10.50 27.73
CA ARG A 47 15.10 -9.52 28.28
C ARG A 47 13.80 -9.48 27.49
N LEU A 48 13.87 -9.45 26.16
CA LEU A 48 12.70 -9.44 25.28
C LEU A 48 11.88 -10.74 25.38
N CYS A 49 12.53 -11.89 25.45
CA CYS A 49 11.89 -13.20 25.65
C CYS A 49 11.14 -13.25 26.99
N THR A 50 11.77 -12.79 28.08
CA THR A 50 11.14 -12.70 29.40
C THR A 50 9.96 -11.73 29.41
N ILE A 51 10.07 -10.55 28.77
CA ILE A 51 8.96 -9.61 28.62
C ILE A 51 7.78 -10.25 27.88
N ARG A 52 8.05 -11.01 26.81
CA ARG A 52 7.00 -11.75 26.09
C ARG A 52 6.34 -12.77 27.01
N GLY A 53 7.13 -13.56 27.74
CA GLY A 53 6.63 -14.51 28.75
C GLY A 53 5.70 -13.84 29.75
N ILE A 54 6.15 -12.75 30.37
CA ILE A 54 5.37 -11.97 31.34
C ILE A 54 4.03 -11.52 30.75
N ARG A 55 4.01 -11.02 29.52
CA ARG A 55 2.77 -10.52 28.90
C ARG A 55 1.78 -11.64 28.56
N HIS A 56 2.26 -12.82 28.22
CA HIS A 56 1.41 -13.95 27.79
C HIS A 56 1.01 -14.90 28.94
N HIS A 57 1.77 -14.93 30.03
CA HIS A 57 1.55 -15.87 31.14
C HIS A 57 1.36 -15.13 32.46
N TYR A 58 0.10 -14.97 32.88
CA TYR A 58 -0.21 -14.31 34.16
C TYR A 58 0.42 -15.07 35.33
N GLY A 59 1.08 -14.34 36.23
CA GLY A 59 1.80 -14.90 37.39
C GLY A 59 3.25 -15.29 37.12
N PHE A 60 3.72 -15.29 35.87
CA PHE A 60 5.12 -15.56 35.54
C PHE A 60 6.04 -14.38 35.91
N ALA A 61 7.23 -14.70 36.44
CA ALA A 61 8.33 -13.78 36.72
C ALA A 61 7.97 -12.55 37.58
N GLN A 62 7.08 -12.73 38.56
CA GLN A 62 6.68 -11.66 39.50
C GLN A 62 7.84 -11.17 40.36
N GLU A 63 8.82 -12.04 40.63
CA GLU A 63 10.06 -11.71 41.34
C GLU A 63 10.93 -10.67 40.61
N LEU A 64 10.71 -10.43 39.31
CA LEU A 64 11.42 -9.41 38.55
C LEU A 64 10.82 -8.01 38.71
N ARG A 65 9.77 -7.84 39.52
CA ARG A 65 9.20 -6.52 39.78
C ARG A 65 10.20 -5.65 40.53
N GLY A 66 10.46 -4.44 40.02
CA GLY A 66 11.40 -3.49 40.61
C GLY A 66 12.87 -3.76 40.29
N THR A 67 13.21 -4.84 39.57
CA THR A 67 14.61 -5.11 39.19
C THR A 67 15.04 -4.30 37.98
N MET A 68 14.20 -4.24 36.95
CA MET A 68 14.39 -3.40 35.76
C MET A 68 13.08 -2.69 35.37
N PRO A 69 13.13 -1.45 34.84
CA PRO A 69 11.93 -0.73 34.43
C PRO A 69 11.10 -1.47 33.37
N GLU A 70 11.75 -2.13 32.40
CA GLU A 70 11.05 -2.90 31.36
C GLU A 70 10.30 -4.13 31.86
N PHE A 71 10.83 -4.85 32.85
CA PHE A 71 10.12 -5.97 33.47
C PHE A 71 8.95 -5.48 34.32
N THR A 72 9.17 -4.42 35.11
CA THR A 72 8.11 -3.80 35.91
C THR A 72 6.97 -3.30 35.02
N ARG A 73 7.29 -2.63 33.91
CA ARG A 73 6.32 -2.18 32.91
C ARG A 73 5.56 -3.35 32.27
N ALA A 74 6.23 -4.45 31.95
CA ALA A 74 5.59 -5.65 31.38
C ALA A 74 4.63 -6.31 32.38
N LEU A 75 5.04 -6.41 33.64
CA LEU A 75 4.22 -6.93 34.74
C LEU A 75 3.01 -6.05 34.99
N ASN A 76 3.18 -4.72 35.01
CA ASN A 76 2.08 -3.77 35.13
C ASN A 76 1.07 -3.91 33.97
N ALA A 77 1.55 -4.07 32.74
CA ALA A 77 0.68 -4.32 31.59
C ALA A 77 -0.15 -5.60 31.80
N ARG A 78 0.50 -6.70 32.23
CA ARG A 78 -0.14 -8.00 32.45
C ARG A 78 -1.15 -7.95 33.59
N ASP A 79 -0.87 -7.24 34.68
CA ASP A 79 -1.79 -7.03 35.79
C ASP A 79 -3.08 -6.35 35.29
N ILE A 80 -2.95 -5.27 34.52
CA ILE A 80 -4.09 -4.53 33.95
C ILE A 80 -4.94 -5.45 33.06
N MET A 81 -4.31 -6.22 32.17
CA MET A 81 -5.00 -7.21 31.33
C MET A 81 -5.73 -8.28 32.14
N SER A 82 -5.26 -8.55 33.36
CA SER A 82 -5.81 -9.57 34.27
C SER A 82 -6.77 -8.98 35.31
N GLY A 83 -7.13 -7.70 35.20
CA GLY A 83 -8.10 -7.04 36.08
C GLY A 83 -7.53 -6.40 37.34
N VAL A 84 -6.21 -6.33 37.47
CA VAL A 84 -5.52 -5.75 38.63
C VAL A 84 -4.90 -4.40 38.23
N ILE A 85 -5.17 -3.34 39.00
CA ILE A 85 -4.59 -2.01 38.74
C ILE A 85 -3.34 -1.84 39.61
N PRO A 86 -2.12 -1.91 39.03
CA PRO A 86 -0.89 -1.81 39.78
C PRO A 86 -0.63 -0.37 40.25
N THR A 87 0.31 -0.25 41.19
CA THR A 87 0.94 1.05 41.51
C THR A 87 2.07 1.30 40.51
N MET A 88 1.98 2.37 39.73
CA MET A 88 3.03 2.79 38.79
C MET A 88 3.74 4.00 39.38
N ALA A 89 4.96 3.80 39.88
CA ALA A 89 5.67 4.84 40.65
C ALA A 89 6.40 5.83 39.75
N SER A 90 6.81 5.40 38.56
CA SER A 90 7.58 6.19 37.61
C SER A 90 7.00 6.10 36.19
N PRO A 91 7.25 7.10 35.31
CA PRO A 91 6.77 7.06 33.92
C PRO A 91 7.28 5.85 33.13
N GLU A 92 8.47 5.34 33.46
CA GLU A 92 9.09 4.19 32.78
C GLU A 92 8.35 2.88 33.04
N GLU A 93 7.57 2.81 34.13
CA GLU A 93 6.76 1.66 34.52
C GLU A 93 5.38 1.67 33.88
N VAL A 94 4.99 2.78 33.23
CA VAL A 94 3.66 2.93 32.62
C VAL A 94 3.61 2.14 31.31
N PRO A 95 2.69 1.18 31.17
CA PRO A 95 2.61 0.36 29.98
C PRO A 95 1.89 1.08 28.83
N TYR A 96 2.52 1.14 27.67
CA TYR A 96 1.93 1.70 26.45
C TYR A 96 0.83 0.81 25.83
N CYS A 97 1.01 -0.52 25.86
CA CYS A 97 0.07 -1.45 25.25
C CYS A 97 -0.57 -2.33 26.34
N ILE A 98 -1.81 -2.00 26.71
CA ILE A 98 -2.57 -2.69 27.77
C ILE A 98 -3.66 -3.62 27.23
N TRP A 99 -3.79 -3.73 25.90
CA TRP A 99 -4.89 -4.42 25.21
C TRP A 99 -4.46 -5.70 24.49
N TYR A 100 -3.23 -6.19 24.73
CA TYR A 100 -2.70 -7.39 24.08
C TYR A 100 -1.78 -8.17 25.04
N PRO A 101 -1.86 -9.52 25.12
CA PRO A 101 -2.68 -10.40 24.28
C PRO A 101 -4.14 -10.50 24.71
N ASP A 102 -4.46 -10.07 25.92
CA ASP A 102 -5.83 -10.08 26.45
C ASP A 102 -6.31 -8.65 26.60
N VAL A 103 -7.58 -8.39 26.29
CA VAL A 103 -8.17 -7.06 26.46
C VAL A 103 -8.78 -6.95 27.86
N PRO A 104 -8.44 -5.94 28.68
CA PRO A 104 -9.00 -5.77 30.01
C PRO A 104 -10.52 -5.58 29.97
N ALA A 105 -11.24 -6.07 30.98
CA ALA A 105 -12.67 -5.87 31.11
C ALA A 105 -13.04 -4.37 31.28
N GLU A 106 -14.25 -4.00 30.84
CA GLU A 106 -14.74 -2.61 30.87
C GLU A 106 -14.65 -1.97 32.28
N GLY A 107 -14.98 -2.72 33.34
CA GLY A 107 -14.86 -2.25 34.72
C GLY A 107 -13.43 -1.92 35.13
N THR A 108 -12.45 -2.72 34.69
CA THR A 108 -11.02 -2.49 34.93
C THR A 108 -10.54 -1.23 34.22
N LEU A 109 -10.94 -1.06 32.96
CA LEU A 109 -10.61 0.12 32.16
C LEU A 109 -11.16 1.40 32.80
N ARG A 110 -12.42 1.38 33.28
CA ARG A 110 -13.04 2.50 33.99
C ARG A 110 -12.27 2.85 35.27
N ALA A 111 -11.95 1.86 36.09
CA ALA A 111 -11.17 2.07 37.31
C ALA A 111 -9.72 2.53 37.02
N LEU A 112 -9.14 2.11 35.88
CA LEU A 112 -7.80 2.52 35.47
C LEU A 112 -7.74 4.03 35.17
N VAL A 113 -8.69 4.56 34.38
CA VAL A 113 -8.74 6.02 34.10
C VAL A 113 -9.05 6.80 35.38
N GLN A 114 -9.90 6.28 36.26
CA GLN A 114 -10.19 6.93 37.55
C GLN A 114 -8.94 7.10 38.42
N ARG A 115 -8.03 6.12 38.41
CA ARG A 115 -6.78 6.17 39.18
C ARG A 115 -5.66 6.89 38.43
N TYR A 116 -5.58 6.74 37.11
CA TYR A 116 -4.54 7.31 36.25
C TYR A 116 -5.17 7.99 35.02
N PRO A 117 -5.62 9.25 35.15
CA PRO A 117 -6.27 9.97 34.05
C PRO A 117 -5.43 10.07 32.77
N ASP A 118 -4.10 10.12 32.91
CA ASP A 118 -3.16 10.19 31.77
C ASP A 118 -3.21 8.94 30.87
N MET A 119 -3.77 7.82 31.35
CA MET A 119 -3.95 6.61 30.55
C MET A 119 -5.22 6.62 29.68
N LEU A 120 -5.95 7.74 29.60
CA LEU A 120 -7.18 7.88 28.81
C LEU A 120 -7.09 7.27 27.40
N TYR A 121 -6.05 7.60 26.62
CA TYR A 121 -5.90 7.12 25.24
C TYR A 121 -5.55 5.63 25.15
N HIS A 122 -4.86 5.09 26.15
CA HIS A 122 -4.58 3.66 26.25
C HIS A 122 -5.88 2.87 26.44
N VAL A 123 -6.74 3.39 27.32
CA VAL A 123 -8.06 2.83 27.59
C VAL A 123 -8.99 3.01 26.39
N ALA A 124 -8.98 4.18 25.75
CA ALA A 124 -9.79 4.44 24.57
C ALA A 124 -9.41 3.52 23.40
N ARG A 125 -8.13 3.21 23.21
CA ARG A 125 -7.68 2.20 22.24
C ARG A 125 -8.08 0.78 22.64
N ALA A 126 -8.00 0.42 23.93
CA ALA A 126 -8.54 -0.86 24.40
C ALA A 126 -10.05 -0.99 24.12
N CYS A 127 -10.83 0.10 24.26
CA CYS A 127 -12.24 0.14 23.89
C CYS A 127 -12.46 -0.08 22.38
N ALA A 128 -11.62 0.50 21.52
CA ALA A 128 -11.67 0.27 20.08
C ALA A 128 -11.43 -1.21 19.72
N VAL A 129 -10.45 -1.86 20.36
CA VAL A 129 -10.16 -3.30 20.17
C VAL A 129 -11.32 -4.18 20.62
N ALA A 130 -11.87 -3.94 21.82
CA ALA A 130 -12.92 -4.76 22.41
C ALA A 130 -14.34 -4.44 21.92
N GLY A 131 -14.55 -3.27 21.31
CA GLY A 131 -15.88 -2.78 20.97
C GLY A 131 -16.67 -2.21 22.13
N TYR A 132 -16.02 -1.68 23.17
CA TYR A 132 -16.68 -1.05 24.32
C TYR A 132 -17.13 0.38 23.98
N ALA A 133 -18.10 0.50 23.07
CA ALA A 133 -18.59 1.78 22.58
C ALA A 133 -19.16 2.67 23.68
N THR A 134 -19.92 2.11 24.62
CA THR A 134 -20.51 2.87 25.75
C THR A 134 -19.42 3.52 26.58
N LEU A 135 -18.42 2.74 27.02
CA LEU A 135 -17.30 3.28 27.80
C LEU A 135 -16.49 4.31 27.00
N TYR A 136 -16.25 4.06 25.71
CA TYR A 136 -15.55 5.03 24.84
C TYR A 136 -16.27 6.39 24.83
N MET A 137 -17.60 6.39 24.72
CA MET A 137 -18.41 7.61 24.72
C MET A 137 -18.46 8.27 26.12
N GLU A 138 -18.50 7.48 27.21
CA GLU A 138 -18.42 7.99 28.59
C GLU A 138 -17.10 8.74 28.85
N LEU A 139 -16.00 8.26 28.26
CA LEU A 139 -14.67 8.82 28.43
C LEU A 139 -14.41 10.07 27.58
N ASP A 140 -15.23 10.31 26.55
CA ASP A 140 -15.18 11.46 25.63
C ASP A 140 -13.75 11.86 25.17
N PRO A 141 -12.93 10.93 24.67
CA PRO A 141 -11.62 11.28 24.15
C PRO A 141 -11.78 12.09 22.84
N VAL A 142 -10.84 13.01 22.58
CA VAL A 142 -10.84 13.72 21.30
C VAL A 142 -10.60 12.73 20.15
N PRO A 143 -11.12 13.00 18.93
CA PRO A 143 -11.02 12.09 17.79
C PRO A 143 -9.55 11.83 17.41
N GLU A 144 -9.08 10.62 17.70
CA GLU A 144 -7.68 10.20 17.55
C GLU A 144 -7.54 9.16 16.41
N VAL A 145 -6.52 9.33 15.56
CA VAL A 145 -6.38 8.55 14.32
C VAL A 145 -6.03 7.07 14.55
N HIS A 146 -5.20 6.74 15.54
CA HIS A 146 -4.85 5.34 15.85
C HIS A 146 -6.03 4.56 16.42
N ILE A 147 -6.85 5.20 17.24
CA ILE A 147 -8.09 4.63 17.76
C ILE A 147 -9.08 4.40 16.62
N ALA A 148 -9.20 5.36 15.69
CA ALA A 148 -10.06 5.21 14.52
C ALA A 148 -9.63 4.01 13.66
N GLU A 149 -8.33 3.88 13.37
CA GLU A 149 -7.80 2.76 12.59
C GLU A 149 -7.99 1.42 13.30
N GLU A 150 -7.69 1.34 14.60
CA GLU A 150 -7.91 0.15 15.41
C GLU A 150 -9.39 -0.27 15.41
N ALA A 151 -10.31 0.68 15.60
CA ALA A 151 -11.75 0.45 15.58
C ALA A 151 -12.24 -0.01 14.20
N GLY A 152 -11.73 0.60 13.14
CA GLY A 152 -12.02 0.24 11.75
C GLY A 152 -11.60 -1.21 11.46
N TYR A 153 -10.36 -1.57 11.79
CA TYR A 153 -9.85 -2.93 11.63
C TYR A 153 -10.63 -3.95 12.46
N ALA A 154 -10.88 -3.66 13.74
CA ALA A 154 -11.65 -4.55 14.61
C ALA A 154 -13.09 -4.75 14.09
N SER A 155 -13.72 -3.71 13.53
CA SER A 155 -15.04 -3.83 12.91
C SER A 155 -15.04 -4.75 11.69
N MET A 156 -14.05 -4.61 10.80
CA MET A 156 -13.97 -5.38 9.55
C MET A 156 -13.54 -6.83 9.78
N GLN A 157 -12.55 -7.07 10.63
CA GLN A 157 -12.00 -8.43 10.82
C GLN A 157 -12.75 -9.25 11.87
N ARG A 158 -13.34 -8.62 12.89
CA ARG A 158 -14.02 -9.32 14.00
C ARG A 158 -15.54 -9.13 13.99
N GLY A 159 -16.09 -8.33 13.07
CA GLY A 159 -17.52 -8.04 13.01
C GLY A 159 -18.04 -7.30 14.25
N SER A 160 -17.18 -6.56 14.97
CA SER A 160 -17.56 -5.87 16.21
C SER A 160 -18.42 -4.63 15.92
N SER A 161 -19.71 -4.72 16.25
CA SER A 161 -20.66 -3.61 16.11
C SER A 161 -20.31 -2.41 17.00
N GLY A 162 -19.73 -2.68 18.18
CA GLY A 162 -19.25 -1.63 19.09
C GLY A 162 -18.02 -0.90 18.53
N SER A 163 -17.06 -1.63 17.95
CA SER A 163 -15.91 -1.02 17.28
C SER A 163 -16.36 -0.21 16.06
N GLN A 164 -17.36 -0.70 15.31
CA GLN A 164 -17.96 0.05 14.21
C GLN A 164 -18.57 1.38 14.67
N GLN A 165 -19.28 1.40 15.81
CA GLN A 165 -19.83 2.63 16.37
C GLN A 165 -18.74 3.64 16.75
N ILE A 166 -17.65 3.17 17.38
CA ILE A 166 -16.48 4.02 17.71
C ILE A 166 -15.87 4.61 16.44
N TYR A 167 -15.62 3.76 15.42
CA TYR A 167 -15.08 4.20 14.15
C TYR A 167 -15.96 5.27 13.49
N GLN A 168 -17.27 5.01 13.36
CA GLN A 168 -18.21 5.96 12.77
C GLN A 168 -18.27 7.27 13.55
N HIS A 169 -18.24 7.20 14.90
CA HIS A 169 -18.22 8.37 15.74
C HIS A 169 -16.99 9.25 15.46
N ILE A 170 -15.78 8.69 15.47
CA ILE A 170 -14.54 9.43 15.18
C ILE A 170 -14.55 9.97 13.75
N MET A 171 -14.99 9.16 12.79
CA MET A 171 -15.05 9.53 11.37
C MET A 171 -15.99 10.70 11.10
N SER A 172 -17.08 10.83 11.87
CA SER A 172 -18.04 11.93 11.76
C SER A 172 -17.48 13.29 12.23
N GLN A 173 -16.41 13.29 13.03
CA GLN A 173 -15.79 14.52 13.54
C GLN A 173 -15.05 15.26 12.42
N ARG A 174 -15.08 16.60 12.44
CA ARG A 174 -14.45 17.42 11.39
C ARG A 174 -12.93 17.35 11.39
N VAL A 175 -12.33 17.22 12.58
CA VAL A 175 -10.88 17.23 12.79
C VAL A 175 -10.51 15.94 13.53
N LYS A 176 -9.40 15.32 13.14
CA LYS A 176 -8.78 14.19 13.84
C LYS A 176 -7.38 14.58 14.30
N PHE A 177 -6.90 13.95 15.36
CA PHE A 177 -5.63 14.23 15.97
C PHE A 177 -4.72 13.01 16.00
N GLU A 178 -3.41 13.25 15.90
CA GLU A 178 -2.36 12.28 16.20
C GLU A 178 -1.88 12.51 17.63
N ILE A 179 -2.33 11.66 18.54
CA ILE A 179 -1.99 11.77 19.98
C ILE A 179 -1.14 10.60 20.41
N MET A 180 -1.43 9.41 19.88
CA MET A 180 -0.63 8.22 20.09
C MET A 180 0.48 8.12 19.04
N ASN A 181 1.56 7.40 19.36
CA ASN A 181 2.58 7.02 18.40
C ASN A 181 3.17 5.65 18.79
N ASP A 182 2.87 4.63 17.99
CA ASP A 182 3.19 3.23 18.32
C ASP A 182 4.68 2.89 18.30
N TYR A 183 5.44 3.60 17.47
CA TYR A 183 6.87 3.36 17.29
C TYR A 183 7.70 3.96 18.42
N THR A 184 7.32 5.16 18.88
CA THR A 184 7.97 5.81 20.03
C THR A 184 7.34 5.39 21.36
N ARG A 185 6.15 4.77 21.34
CA ARG A 185 5.37 4.37 22.52
C ARG A 185 5.00 5.58 23.39
N THR A 186 4.55 6.66 22.75
CA THR A 186 4.24 7.95 23.42
C THR A 186 2.78 8.37 23.26
N VAL A 187 2.28 9.15 24.22
CA VAL A 187 0.95 9.78 24.19
C VAL A 187 1.09 11.26 24.49
N ASN A 188 0.86 12.11 23.49
CA ASN A 188 1.13 13.56 23.55
C ASN A 188 -0.16 14.39 23.63
N ILE A 189 -0.79 14.41 24.81
CA ILE A 189 -2.08 15.09 25.03
C ILE A 189 -1.98 16.61 24.87
N ASN A 190 -0.83 17.19 25.24
CA ASN A 190 -0.61 18.64 25.28
C ASN A 190 -0.17 19.24 23.94
N ALA A 191 0.33 18.42 23.02
CA ALA A 191 0.86 18.82 21.72
C ALA A 191 0.07 18.19 20.57
N ARG A 192 -1.28 18.31 20.62
CA ARG A 192 -2.18 17.68 19.66
C ARG A 192 -1.91 18.21 18.25
N GLN A 193 -1.54 17.32 17.34
CA GLN A 193 -1.37 17.66 15.92
C GLN A 193 -2.58 17.19 15.14
N ILE A 194 -3.06 18.02 14.22
CA ILE A 194 -4.13 17.63 13.31
C ILE A 194 -3.55 16.62 12.32
N ALA A 195 -4.23 15.48 12.16
CA ALA A 195 -3.79 14.41 11.27
C ALA A 195 -4.90 13.98 10.31
N SER A 196 -4.49 13.53 9.13
CA SER A 196 -5.36 12.79 8.22
C SER A 196 -5.44 11.33 8.66
N LEU A 197 -6.41 10.56 8.14
CA LEU A 197 -6.50 9.12 8.38
C LEU A 197 -5.30 8.42 7.71
N ASN A 198 -4.23 8.22 8.48
CA ASN A 198 -3.11 7.30 8.27
C ASN A 198 -2.09 7.52 9.41
N GLY A 199 -2.37 6.98 10.60
CA GLY A 199 -1.53 7.10 11.80
C GLY A 199 -0.34 6.13 11.84
N ASP A 200 -0.16 5.27 10.82
CA ASP A 200 0.80 4.15 10.85
C ASP A 200 0.55 3.23 12.07
N THR A 201 -0.74 2.96 12.35
CA THR A 201 -1.17 2.25 13.54
C THR A 201 -0.77 0.77 13.50
N ALA A 202 -0.02 0.32 14.52
CA ALA A 202 0.24 -1.10 14.74
C ALA A 202 -1.00 -1.76 15.37
N VAL A 203 -2.04 -2.00 14.57
CA VAL A 203 -3.32 -2.56 15.02
C VAL A 203 -3.15 -3.92 15.68
N TYR A 204 -4.08 -4.32 16.56
CA TYR A 204 -4.04 -5.58 17.31
C TYR A 204 -3.71 -6.80 16.42
N ALA A 205 -4.28 -6.86 15.21
CA ALA A 205 -4.05 -7.95 14.27
C ALA A 205 -2.55 -8.09 13.90
N SER A 206 -1.83 -6.98 13.77
CA SER A 206 -0.39 -6.98 13.49
C SER A 206 0.44 -7.59 14.63
N LEU A 207 -0.01 -7.43 15.88
CA LEU A 207 0.61 -8.03 17.06
C LEU A 207 0.38 -9.55 17.12
N THR A 208 -0.74 -10.02 16.55
CA THR A 208 -1.17 -11.42 16.55
C THR A 208 -0.57 -12.21 15.38
N ALA A 209 -0.24 -11.55 14.27
CA ALA A 209 0.29 -12.19 13.06
C ALA A 209 1.59 -12.99 13.29
N ARG A 210 2.35 -12.68 14.35
CA ARG A 210 3.55 -13.44 14.74
C ARG A 210 3.25 -14.75 15.48
N THR A 211 2.04 -14.96 15.98
CA THR A 211 1.68 -16.11 16.84
C THR A 211 1.17 -17.33 16.08
N LYS A 212 0.81 -17.20 14.79
CA LYS A 212 0.48 -18.34 13.92
C LYS A 212 1.70 -18.94 13.21
N VAL A 213 2.90 -18.41 13.47
CA VAL A 213 4.16 -19.02 13.08
C VAL A 213 4.79 -19.57 14.36
N TYR A 214 5.28 -20.82 14.30
CA TYR A 214 6.02 -21.56 15.33
C TYR A 214 5.24 -22.53 16.23
N GLY A 215 4.87 -23.68 15.64
CA GLY A 215 5.23 -24.98 16.22
C GLY A 215 6.46 -25.54 15.48
N PRO A 216 7.24 -26.48 16.05
CA PRO A 216 8.47 -26.97 15.45
C PRO A 216 8.15 -27.90 14.26
N ARG A 217 8.11 -27.32 13.07
CA ARG A 217 8.30 -28.04 11.80
C ARG A 217 9.26 -27.24 10.96
N ASP A 218 10.28 -27.94 10.48
CA ASP A 218 11.26 -27.58 9.46
C ASP A 218 11.22 -26.13 8.94
N PHE A 219 12.37 -25.46 9.05
CA PHE A 219 12.73 -24.20 8.38
C PHE A 219 12.69 -24.26 6.82
N LYS A 220 11.81 -25.07 6.23
CA LYS A 220 11.61 -25.19 4.79
C LYS A 220 10.39 -24.44 4.26
N ASN A 221 9.42 -24.06 5.10
CA ASN A 221 8.16 -23.48 4.65
C ASN A 221 7.73 -22.22 5.43
N LEU A 222 8.59 -21.20 5.51
CA LEU A 222 8.03 -19.83 5.44
C LEU A 222 7.33 -19.75 4.08
N PRO A 223 6.13 -19.14 3.93
CA PRO A 223 5.71 -18.78 2.58
C PRO A 223 6.85 -17.90 2.05
N PHE A 224 7.42 -18.29 0.91
CA PHE A 224 8.39 -17.49 0.18
C PHE A 224 7.65 -16.22 -0.33
N ILE A 225 7.22 -15.34 0.57
CA ILE A 225 6.74 -14.02 0.19
C ILE A 225 7.97 -13.30 -0.31
N ASN A 226 8.04 -13.16 -1.62
CA ASN A 226 9.02 -12.32 -2.25
C ASN A 226 8.89 -10.91 -1.64
N LYS A 227 9.87 -10.51 -0.83
CA LYS A 227 9.88 -9.21 -0.13
C LYS A 227 9.79 -8.04 -1.13
N ASP A 228 10.14 -8.28 -2.38
CA ASP A 228 9.99 -7.34 -3.50
C ASP A 228 8.52 -6.97 -3.73
N LYS A 229 7.58 -7.90 -3.50
CA LYS A 229 6.14 -7.63 -3.61
C LYS A 229 5.66 -6.60 -2.59
N LEU A 230 6.24 -6.56 -1.39
CA LEU A 230 5.88 -5.57 -0.38
C LEU A 230 6.26 -4.15 -0.82
N ILE A 231 7.37 -4.02 -1.57
CA ILE A 231 7.80 -2.75 -2.18
C ILE A 231 6.83 -2.37 -3.32
N HIS A 232 6.47 -3.31 -4.19
CA HIS A 232 5.52 -3.06 -5.27
C HIS A 232 4.13 -2.64 -4.77
N VAL A 233 3.57 -3.32 -3.76
CA VAL A 233 2.27 -2.97 -3.17
C VAL A 233 2.31 -1.58 -2.55
N ALA A 234 3.36 -1.27 -1.77
CA ALA A 234 3.51 0.04 -1.15
C ALA A 234 3.65 1.16 -2.20
N ALA A 235 4.41 0.91 -3.28
CA ALA A 235 4.55 1.82 -4.40
C ALA A 235 3.21 2.03 -5.15
N TYR A 236 2.50 0.94 -5.46
CA TYR A 236 1.23 0.95 -6.19
C TYR A 236 0.13 1.72 -5.47
N ASN A 237 0.03 1.55 -4.14
CA ASN A 237 -0.93 2.24 -3.28
C ASN A 237 -0.51 3.68 -2.92
N GLY A 238 0.74 4.07 -3.18
CA GLY A 238 1.29 5.36 -2.75
C GLY A 238 1.48 5.48 -1.23
N GLU A 239 1.79 4.38 -0.54
CA GLU A 239 2.07 4.32 0.89
C GLU A 239 3.49 4.85 1.17
N ILE A 240 3.64 6.18 1.33
CA ILE A 240 4.95 6.86 1.46
C ILE A 240 5.86 6.17 2.47
N ASP A 241 5.37 5.99 3.69
CA ASP A 241 6.18 5.54 4.81
C ASP A 241 6.60 4.07 4.65
N ARG A 242 5.65 3.18 4.33
CA ARG A 242 5.95 1.77 4.02
C ARG A 242 6.90 1.64 2.84
N TYR A 243 6.68 2.41 1.77
CA TYR A 243 7.54 2.40 0.60
C TYR A 243 8.95 2.93 0.94
N ALA A 244 9.07 4.03 1.69
CA ALA A 244 10.35 4.60 2.09
C ALA A 244 11.18 3.65 2.98
N ARG A 245 10.53 2.86 3.85
CA ARG A 245 11.20 1.86 4.69
C ARG A 245 11.65 0.63 3.91
N LEU A 246 10.87 0.20 2.92
CA LEU A 246 11.12 -1.02 2.17
C LEU A 246 12.01 -0.82 0.94
N ARG A 247 11.97 0.37 0.32
CA ARG A 247 12.68 0.65 -0.93
C ARG A 247 14.18 0.41 -0.79
N ARG A 248 14.80 -0.11 -1.85
CA ARG A 248 16.23 -0.41 -1.91
C ARG A 248 16.98 0.71 -2.65
N PRO A 249 18.31 0.78 -2.56
CA PRO A 249 19.11 1.74 -3.33
C PRO A 249 18.90 1.64 -4.85
N HIS A 250 18.58 0.44 -5.35
CA HIS A 250 18.23 0.20 -6.74
C HIS A 250 16.79 -0.27 -6.83
N MET A 251 16.04 0.33 -7.76
CA MET A 251 14.68 -0.08 -8.06
C MET A 251 14.63 -1.52 -8.58
N LEU A 252 13.63 -2.25 -8.11
CA LEU A 252 13.29 -3.57 -8.62
C LEU A 252 12.73 -3.47 -10.03
N LYS A 253 12.71 -4.62 -10.73
CA LYS A 253 12.05 -4.74 -12.02
C LYS A 253 10.59 -4.30 -11.88
N HIS A 254 10.14 -3.37 -12.72
CA HIS A 254 8.80 -2.79 -12.70
C HIS A 254 8.41 -1.94 -11.47
N GLU A 255 9.31 -1.72 -10.51
CA GLU A 255 9.02 -0.84 -9.36
C GLU A 255 8.66 0.57 -9.82
N TRP A 256 9.38 1.09 -10.81
CA TRP A 256 9.12 2.38 -11.43
C TRP A 256 7.67 2.51 -11.95
N ALA A 257 7.08 1.44 -12.48
CA ALA A 257 5.72 1.45 -12.98
C ALA A 257 4.71 1.49 -11.82
N MET A 258 4.97 0.74 -10.75
CA MET A 258 4.17 0.78 -9.52
C MET A 258 4.22 2.18 -8.89
N VAL A 259 5.39 2.81 -8.87
CA VAL A 259 5.58 4.19 -8.42
C VAL A 259 4.76 5.16 -9.27
N VAL A 260 4.83 5.03 -10.60
CA VAL A 260 4.01 5.83 -11.52
C VAL A 260 2.54 5.70 -11.16
N HIS A 261 2.00 4.48 -11.01
CA HIS A 261 0.62 4.26 -10.60
C HIS A 261 0.28 4.95 -9.28
N GLY A 262 1.08 4.73 -8.23
CA GLY A 262 0.86 5.37 -6.92
C GLY A 262 0.85 6.89 -6.99
N ILE A 263 1.70 7.49 -7.84
CA ILE A 263 1.76 8.95 -8.05
C ILE A 263 0.47 9.48 -8.69
N TYR A 264 -0.10 8.75 -9.65
CA TYR A 264 -1.36 9.13 -10.28
C TYR A 264 -2.52 9.20 -9.27
N HIS A 265 -2.58 8.23 -8.35
CA HIS A 265 -3.67 8.12 -7.36
C HIS A 265 -3.45 8.94 -6.09
N ASN A 266 -2.21 9.17 -5.65
CA ASN A 266 -1.90 9.83 -4.38
C ASN A 266 -1.08 11.13 -4.58
N PRO A 267 -1.67 12.32 -4.37
CA PRO A 267 -0.98 13.61 -4.54
C PRO A 267 0.15 13.84 -3.53
N ILE A 268 0.06 13.29 -2.32
CA ILE A 268 1.11 13.44 -1.30
C ILE A 268 2.30 12.54 -1.67
N PHE A 269 2.05 11.33 -2.18
CA PHE A 269 3.10 10.45 -2.71
C PHE A 269 3.81 11.08 -3.90
N ALA A 270 3.08 11.75 -4.81
CA ALA A 270 3.65 12.54 -5.90
C ALA A 270 4.53 13.69 -5.39
N LYS A 271 4.07 14.42 -4.37
CA LYS A 271 4.85 15.49 -3.73
C LYS A 271 6.12 14.93 -3.08
N TRP A 272 6.03 13.82 -2.37
CA TRP A 272 7.19 13.16 -1.78
C TRP A 272 8.20 12.74 -2.85
N TRP A 273 7.77 12.02 -3.90
CA TRP A 273 8.63 11.63 -5.01
C TRP A 273 9.28 12.80 -5.75
N SER A 274 8.63 13.97 -5.78
CA SER A 274 9.23 15.18 -6.36
C SER A 274 10.52 15.62 -5.67
N THR A 275 10.71 15.20 -4.40
CA THR A 275 11.93 15.44 -3.60
C THR A 275 12.97 14.32 -3.73
N GLN A 276 12.59 13.18 -4.29
CA GLN A 276 13.44 11.99 -4.38
C GLN A 276 14.25 11.92 -5.68
N ILE A 277 13.82 12.63 -6.72
CA ILE A 277 14.48 12.66 -8.03
C ILE A 277 14.87 14.09 -8.44
N PRO A 278 15.92 14.29 -9.25
CA PRO A 278 16.31 15.61 -9.78
C PRO A 278 15.22 16.24 -10.66
N GLU A 279 15.20 17.56 -10.78
CA GLU A 279 14.21 18.28 -11.62
C GLU A 279 14.33 17.90 -13.11
N HIS A 280 15.54 17.60 -13.56
CA HIS A 280 15.84 17.16 -14.93
C HIS A 280 16.58 15.81 -14.92
N PRO A 281 15.86 14.69 -14.70
CA PRO A 281 16.48 13.37 -14.67
C PRO A 281 16.97 12.96 -16.07
N GLN A 282 18.00 12.11 -16.08
CA GLN A 282 18.55 11.52 -17.31
C GLN A 282 18.19 10.04 -17.44
N ASP A 283 17.96 9.34 -16.33
CA ASP A 283 17.49 7.96 -16.33
C ASP A 283 16.07 7.86 -16.90
N LYS A 284 15.82 6.82 -17.70
CA LYS A 284 14.53 6.60 -18.38
C LYS A 284 13.39 6.42 -17.37
N HIS A 285 13.61 5.66 -16.29
CA HIS A 285 12.58 5.39 -15.29
C HIS A 285 12.29 6.65 -14.46
N GLU A 286 13.33 7.41 -14.09
CA GLU A 286 13.15 8.70 -13.41
C GLU A 286 12.42 9.73 -14.28
N ILE A 287 12.67 9.75 -15.61
CA ILE A 287 11.91 10.59 -16.55
C ILE A 287 10.42 10.21 -16.51
N ASN A 288 10.09 8.92 -16.54
CA ASN A 288 8.70 8.46 -16.46
C ASN A 288 8.04 8.82 -15.12
N ILE A 289 8.77 8.67 -14.00
CA ILE A 289 8.31 9.12 -12.68
C ILE A 289 8.07 10.63 -12.67
N ARG A 290 8.99 11.42 -13.25
CA ARG A 290 8.84 12.88 -13.34
C ARG A 290 7.62 13.29 -14.17
N ARG A 291 7.35 12.60 -15.29
CA ARG A 291 6.14 12.80 -16.09
C ARG A 291 4.89 12.53 -15.26
N ALA A 292 4.84 11.42 -14.52
CA ALA A 292 3.71 11.11 -13.64
C ALA A 292 3.49 12.18 -12.55
N ILE A 293 4.55 12.71 -11.95
CA ILE A 293 4.46 13.82 -10.97
C ILE A 293 3.84 15.05 -11.63
N ASN A 294 4.33 15.42 -12.81
CA ASN A 294 3.84 16.57 -13.56
C ASN A 294 2.37 16.40 -13.96
N ALA A 295 1.98 15.19 -14.37
CA ALA A 295 0.59 14.82 -14.64
C ALA A 295 -0.28 15.05 -13.40
N ARG A 296 0.16 14.52 -12.25
CA ARG A 296 -0.57 14.65 -10.98
C ARG A 296 -0.70 16.10 -10.52
N ARG A 297 0.30 16.94 -10.79
CA ARG A 297 0.23 18.39 -10.53
C ARG A 297 -0.83 19.07 -11.40
N ILE A 298 -0.90 18.74 -12.70
CA ILE A 298 -1.95 19.24 -13.60
C ILE A 298 -3.34 18.83 -13.07
N MET A 299 -3.55 17.55 -12.73
CA MET A 299 -4.82 17.07 -12.15
C MET A 299 -5.17 17.71 -10.79
N SER A 300 -4.18 18.30 -10.13
CA SER A 300 -4.33 19.05 -8.89
C SER A 300 -4.42 20.57 -9.13
N ASN A 301 -4.62 21.01 -10.38
CA ASN A 301 -4.68 22.40 -10.82
C ASN A 301 -3.39 23.21 -10.57
N ASP A 302 -2.24 22.53 -10.49
CA ASP A 302 -0.93 23.14 -10.29
C ASP A 302 -0.09 23.16 -11.58
N LEU A 303 0.07 24.36 -12.13
CA LEU A 303 0.94 24.65 -13.28
C LEU A 303 2.19 25.46 -12.89
N SER A 304 2.53 25.56 -11.60
CA SER A 304 3.65 26.39 -11.12
C SER A 304 5.04 25.92 -11.58
N TRP A 305 5.16 24.66 -11.98
CA TRP A 305 6.38 24.07 -12.53
C TRP A 305 6.56 24.28 -14.03
N LEU A 306 5.48 24.65 -14.72
CA LEU A 306 5.47 24.67 -16.16
C LEU A 306 6.04 25.99 -16.67
N THR A 307 7.12 25.90 -17.42
CA THR A 307 7.74 27.04 -18.12
C THR A 307 7.75 26.77 -19.63
N PRO A 308 7.88 27.82 -20.47
CA PRO A 308 8.06 27.65 -21.91
C PRO A 308 9.28 26.78 -22.26
N ASN A 309 10.30 26.78 -21.40
CA ASN A 309 11.55 26.06 -21.62
C ASN A 309 11.55 24.63 -21.02
N THR A 310 10.46 24.18 -20.41
CA THR A 310 10.42 22.85 -19.80
C THR A 310 10.67 21.78 -20.88
N PRO A 311 11.64 20.85 -20.70
CA PRO A 311 11.95 19.87 -21.74
C PRO A 311 10.74 19.02 -22.14
N GLY A 312 10.51 18.84 -23.44
CA GLY A 312 9.36 18.08 -23.98
C GLY A 312 9.26 16.65 -23.43
N LYS A 313 10.40 15.99 -23.20
CA LYS A 313 10.48 14.66 -22.59
C LYS A 313 9.91 14.56 -21.16
N LEU A 314 9.69 15.70 -20.49
CA LEU A 314 9.11 15.77 -19.14
C LEU A 314 7.62 16.13 -19.14
N LEU A 315 7.04 16.36 -20.32
CA LEU A 315 5.62 16.61 -20.46
C LEU A 315 4.85 15.28 -20.30
N PRO A 316 3.77 15.27 -19.50
CA PRO A 316 2.94 14.10 -19.32
C PRO A 316 1.90 13.95 -20.43
N ASP A 317 1.60 12.71 -20.82
CA ASP A 317 0.56 12.44 -21.82
C ASP A 317 -0.82 12.25 -21.16
N LEU A 318 -0.88 11.50 -20.06
CA LEU A 318 -2.13 11.24 -19.33
C LEU A 318 -2.33 12.29 -18.23
N ILE A 319 -3.16 13.31 -18.49
CA ILE A 319 -3.34 14.44 -17.56
C ILE A 319 -4.76 14.54 -16.94
N TRP A 320 -5.57 13.48 -17.08
CA TRP A 320 -6.99 13.48 -16.70
C TRP A 320 -7.50 12.24 -15.95
N PHE A 321 -6.66 11.23 -15.74
CA PHE A 321 -6.99 10.03 -14.97
C PHE A 321 -6.06 9.92 -13.76
N PRO A 322 -6.51 9.49 -12.57
CA PRO A 322 -7.88 9.07 -12.21
C PRO A 322 -8.84 10.24 -11.98
N LYS A 323 -8.33 11.47 -12.07
CA LYS A 323 -9.08 12.68 -11.77
C LYS A 323 -8.80 13.74 -12.82
N VAL A 324 -9.86 14.38 -13.32
CA VAL A 324 -9.77 15.52 -14.24
C VAL A 324 -9.39 16.80 -13.49
N ALA A 325 -8.63 17.68 -14.15
CA ALA A 325 -8.36 19.03 -13.68
C ALA A 325 -9.55 19.96 -13.98
N ASP A 326 -9.54 21.16 -13.40
CA ASP A 326 -10.46 22.24 -13.74
C ASP A 326 -10.28 22.68 -15.20
N ALA A 327 -11.38 23.06 -15.84
CA ALA A 327 -11.40 23.57 -17.22
C ALA A 327 -10.35 24.66 -17.47
N THR A 328 -10.22 25.62 -16.55
CA THR A 328 -9.27 26.74 -16.69
C THR A 328 -7.81 26.30 -16.62
N THR A 329 -7.53 25.16 -16.00
CA THR A 329 -6.18 24.56 -15.96
C THR A 329 -5.79 24.09 -17.35
N TYR A 330 -6.67 23.40 -18.08
CA TYR A 330 -6.39 22.94 -19.44
C TYR A 330 -6.25 24.11 -20.42
N GLU A 331 -7.08 25.15 -20.28
CA GLU A 331 -6.94 26.38 -21.06
C GLU A 331 -5.55 27.01 -20.87
N LYS A 332 -5.14 27.23 -19.62
CA LYS A 332 -3.82 27.80 -19.29
C LYS A 332 -2.68 26.90 -19.76
N LEU A 333 -2.83 25.58 -19.64
CA LEU A 333 -1.83 24.60 -20.06
C LEU A 333 -1.57 24.69 -21.57
N ALA A 334 -2.63 24.64 -22.37
CA ALA A 334 -2.55 24.74 -23.83
C ALA A 334 -1.91 26.06 -24.31
N HIS A 335 -2.20 27.18 -23.63
CA HIS A 335 -1.58 28.48 -23.96
C HIS A 335 -0.10 28.54 -23.57
N ARG A 336 0.28 27.95 -22.43
CA ARG A 336 1.68 27.96 -21.97
C ARG A 336 2.55 27.00 -22.75
N ARG A 337 2.00 25.84 -23.14
CA ARG A 337 2.66 24.78 -23.89
C ARG A 337 1.74 24.20 -24.96
N PRO A 338 1.73 24.81 -26.16
CA PRO A 338 0.96 24.32 -27.30
C PRO A 338 1.27 22.87 -27.69
N ASP A 339 2.46 22.36 -27.33
CA ASP A 339 2.83 20.94 -27.51
C ASP A 339 1.86 19.98 -26.81
N MET A 340 1.16 20.42 -25.76
CA MET A 340 0.20 19.62 -24.98
C MET A 340 -1.26 19.84 -25.39
N PHE A 341 -1.49 20.45 -26.56
CA PHE A 341 -2.83 20.88 -26.97
C PHE A 341 -3.77 19.69 -27.19
N GLU A 342 -3.28 18.60 -27.80
CA GLU A 342 -4.08 17.38 -28.01
C GLU A 342 -4.46 16.73 -26.67
N GLU A 343 -3.54 16.65 -25.70
CA GLU A 343 -3.80 16.14 -24.35
C GLU A 343 -4.86 16.98 -23.63
N CYS A 344 -4.86 18.30 -23.80
CA CYS A 344 -5.90 19.17 -23.25
C CYS A 344 -7.27 18.90 -23.88
N LEU A 345 -7.33 18.66 -25.19
CA LEU A 345 -8.57 18.33 -25.89
C LEU A 345 -9.12 16.97 -25.46
N ARG A 346 -8.25 15.96 -25.37
CA ARG A 346 -8.55 14.63 -24.82
C ARG A 346 -9.11 14.71 -23.40
N ALA A 347 -8.46 15.49 -22.54
CA ALA A 347 -8.97 15.77 -21.20
C ALA A 347 -10.37 16.41 -21.20
N CYS A 348 -10.64 17.34 -22.12
CA CYS A 348 -11.97 17.97 -22.26
C CYS A 348 -13.05 16.96 -22.66
N ILE A 349 -12.73 16.00 -23.52
CA ILE A 349 -13.67 14.92 -23.91
C ILE A 349 -14.04 14.10 -22.68
N VAL A 350 -13.03 13.65 -21.91
CA VAL A 350 -13.24 12.84 -20.70
C VAL A 350 -13.98 13.61 -19.61
N ALA A 351 -13.62 14.88 -19.40
CA ALA A 351 -14.27 15.77 -18.42
C ALA A 351 -15.63 16.32 -18.90
N ARG A 352 -16.01 16.09 -20.16
CA ARG A 352 -17.22 16.64 -20.83
C ARG A 352 -17.26 18.17 -20.88
N TYR A 353 -16.10 18.82 -20.97
CA TYR A 353 -15.97 20.27 -21.06
C TYR A 353 -16.13 20.78 -22.50
N THR A 354 -17.36 20.81 -23.00
CA THR A 354 -17.67 21.26 -24.37
C THR A 354 -17.28 22.73 -24.60
N TYR A 355 -17.49 23.60 -23.62
CA TYR A 355 -17.11 25.01 -23.72
C TYR A 355 -15.59 25.18 -23.88
N THR A 356 -14.81 24.52 -23.03
CA THR A 356 -13.33 24.59 -23.09
C THR A 356 -12.80 23.95 -24.36
N TRP A 357 -13.38 22.84 -24.82
CA TRP A 357 -13.09 22.25 -26.12
C TRP A 357 -13.27 23.26 -27.26
N ASP A 358 -14.42 23.94 -27.32
CA ASP A 358 -14.71 24.95 -28.34
C ASP A 358 -13.76 26.15 -28.23
N ALA A 359 -13.47 26.60 -27.00
CA ALA A 359 -12.59 27.73 -26.74
C ALA A 359 -11.15 27.44 -27.18
N LEU A 360 -10.62 26.27 -26.85
CA LEU A 360 -9.28 25.83 -27.25
C LEU A 360 -9.16 25.75 -28.77
N LEU A 361 -10.10 25.07 -29.44
CA LEU A 361 -10.08 24.94 -30.90
C LEU A 361 -10.19 26.28 -31.62
N ARG A 362 -10.98 27.23 -31.10
CA ARG A 362 -11.04 28.60 -31.63
C ARG A 362 -9.75 29.38 -31.42
N ALA A 363 -9.01 29.10 -30.35
CA ALA A 363 -7.72 29.72 -30.08
C ALA A 363 -6.56 29.08 -30.88
N ALA A 364 -6.76 27.90 -31.48
CA ALA A 364 -5.69 27.15 -32.16
C ALA A 364 -4.94 27.95 -33.24
N PRO A 365 -5.58 28.75 -34.13
CA PRO A 365 -4.85 29.55 -35.13
C PRO A 365 -3.86 30.54 -34.51
N GLU A 366 -4.19 31.09 -33.34
CA GLU A 366 -3.36 32.04 -32.61
C GLU A 366 -2.21 31.33 -31.86
N LEU A 367 -2.44 30.11 -31.38
CA LEU A 367 -1.41 29.30 -30.73
C LEU A 367 -0.39 28.72 -31.73
N PHE A 368 -0.83 28.46 -32.96
CA PHE A 368 -0.04 27.83 -34.03
C PHE A 368 0.12 28.75 -35.26
N LYS A 369 0.34 30.06 -35.04
CA LYS A 369 0.28 31.09 -36.10
C LYS A 369 1.11 30.78 -37.33
N GLU A 370 2.33 30.28 -37.15
CA GLU A 370 3.25 30.00 -38.26
C GLU A 370 2.70 28.89 -39.16
N GLN A 371 2.18 27.82 -38.56
CA GLN A 371 1.56 26.70 -39.28
C GLN A 371 0.27 27.17 -39.95
N PHE A 372 -0.57 27.90 -39.22
CA PHE A 372 -1.82 28.45 -39.72
C PHE A 372 -1.61 29.38 -40.92
N ALA A 373 -0.63 30.28 -40.86
CA ALA A 373 -0.31 31.21 -41.94
C ALA A 373 0.18 30.48 -43.21
N HIS A 374 1.06 29.49 -43.03
CA HIS A 374 1.55 28.67 -44.12
C HIS A 374 0.41 27.86 -44.78
N ASP A 375 -0.53 27.33 -43.99
CA ASP A 375 -1.64 26.52 -44.49
C ASP A 375 -2.72 27.35 -45.18
N SER A 376 -3.02 28.53 -44.63
CA SER A 376 -4.01 29.47 -45.18
C SER A 376 -3.64 29.94 -46.59
N SER A 377 -2.35 29.97 -46.94
CA SER A 377 -1.90 30.28 -48.30
C SER A 377 -2.18 29.19 -49.34
N LYS A 378 -2.62 27.98 -48.95
CA LYS A 378 -2.65 26.79 -49.83
C LYS A 378 -4.03 26.28 -50.28
N ARG A 379 -5.20 26.68 -49.72
CA ARG A 379 -6.61 26.57 -50.28
C ARG A 379 -7.74 26.59 -49.22
N GLY A 380 -8.96 27.03 -49.66
CA GLY A 380 -10.30 26.45 -49.39
C GLY A 380 -11.14 26.92 -48.16
N PRO A 381 -12.49 27.13 -48.27
CA PRO A 381 -13.34 27.72 -47.21
C PRO A 381 -13.52 26.88 -45.94
N LYS A 382 -13.31 25.55 -45.99
CA LYS A 382 -13.34 24.69 -44.78
C LYS A 382 -12.14 24.93 -43.83
N LEU A 383 -11.06 25.55 -44.31
CA LEU A 383 -9.91 25.93 -43.49
C LEU A 383 -10.06 27.34 -42.88
N GLU A 384 -11.14 28.06 -43.18
CA GLU A 384 -11.42 29.36 -42.55
C GLU A 384 -12.06 29.23 -41.16
N ASP A 385 -12.72 28.11 -40.87
CA ASP A 385 -13.19 27.80 -39.51
C ASP A 385 -12.00 27.30 -38.65
N PRO A 386 -11.59 28.05 -37.61
CA PRO A 386 -10.51 27.67 -36.70
C PRO A 386 -10.61 26.23 -36.17
N LYS A 387 -11.84 25.80 -35.89
CA LYS A 387 -12.14 24.52 -35.27
C LYS A 387 -11.94 23.37 -36.25
N LEU A 388 -12.46 23.52 -37.47
CA LEU A 388 -12.31 22.51 -38.52
C LEU A 388 -10.87 22.42 -39.00
N TRP A 389 -10.18 23.56 -39.12
CA TRP A 389 -8.77 23.59 -39.55
C TRP A 389 -7.89 22.68 -38.68
N TRP A 390 -7.94 22.85 -37.35
CA TRP A 390 -7.09 22.06 -36.46
C TRP A 390 -7.48 20.58 -36.49
N LEU A 391 -8.78 20.27 -36.39
CA LEU A 391 -9.27 18.89 -36.38
C LEU A 391 -8.95 18.13 -37.68
N THR A 392 -9.12 18.75 -38.86
CA THR A 392 -8.80 18.09 -40.14
C THR A 392 -7.33 17.69 -40.25
N LYS A 393 -6.43 18.39 -39.55
CA LYS A 393 -4.97 18.15 -39.61
C LYS A 393 -4.45 17.27 -38.49
N HIS A 394 -5.01 17.41 -37.30
CA HIS A 394 -4.44 16.86 -36.07
C HIS A 394 -5.34 15.82 -35.38
N ALA A 395 -6.60 15.65 -35.79
CA ALA A 395 -7.42 14.57 -35.24
C ALA A 395 -6.84 13.21 -35.63
N ARG A 396 -6.44 12.44 -34.62
CA ARG A 396 -5.85 11.11 -34.73
C ARG A 396 -6.70 10.07 -34.02
N HIS A 397 -6.29 8.81 -34.15
CA HIS A 397 -6.94 7.66 -33.53
C HIS A 397 -7.25 7.86 -32.03
N GLY A 398 -6.30 8.35 -31.22
CA GLY A 398 -6.51 8.56 -29.79
C GLY A 398 -7.66 9.52 -29.46
N LEU A 399 -7.67 10.70 -30.12
CA LEU A 399 -8.73 11.69 -29.97
C LEU A 399 -10.10 11.17 -30.46
N TRP A 400 -10.12 10.42 -31.57
CA TRP A 400 -11.32 9.80 -32.13
C TRP A 400 -11.92 8.73 -31.21
N MET A 401 -11.08 7.86 -30.63
CA MET A 401 -11.52 6.80 -29.72
C MET A 401 -12.16 7.37 -28.47
N GLU A 402 -11.57 8.42 -27.88
CA GLU A 402 -12.15 9.09 -26.72
C GLU A 402 -13.47 9.79 -27.05
N ALA A 403 -13.55 10.48 -28.20
CA ALA A 403 -14.79 11.12 -28.64
C ALA A 403 -15.91 10.10 -28.88
N THR A 404 -15.58 8.93 -29.43
CA THR A 404 -16.52 7.84 -29.68
C THR A 404 -17.00 7.18 -28.40
N ALA A 405 -16.09 6.98 -27.43
CA ALA A 405 -16.40 6.45 -26.10
C ALA A 405 -17.18 7.45 -25.22
N SER A 406 -17.11 8.75 -25.52
CA SER A 406 -17.83 9.77 -24.78
C SER A 406 -19.35 9.67 -25.00
N PRO A 407 -20.17 9.76 -23.93
CA PRO A 407 -21.61 9.83 -24.08
C PRO A 407 -22.08 11.17 -24.67
N ASN A 408 -21.23 12.21 -24.63
CA ASN A 408 -21.54 13.50 -25.25
C ASN A 408 -21.10 13.51 -26.72
N LYS A 409 -22.08 13.54 -27.63
CA LYS A 409 -21.84 13.48 -29.07
C LYS A 409 -21.26 14.75 -29.68
N HIS A 410 -21.21 15.86 -28.95
CA HIS A 410 -20.63 17.13 -29.41
C HIS A 410 -19.23 16.94 -30.02
N PHE A 411 -18.34 16.26 -29.28
CA PHE A 411 -16.96 16.03 -29.72
C PHE A 411 -16.88 15.16 -30.99
N GLN A 412 -17.68 14.09 -31.04
CA GLN A 412 -17.73 13.19 -32.20
C GLN A 412 -18.29 13.91 -33.44
N THR A 413 -19.32 14.74 -33.27
CA THR A 413 -19.93 15.54 -34.34
C THR A 413 -18.93 16.53 -34.91
N ASP A 414 -18.15 17.21 -34.08
CA ASP A 414 -17.12 18.15 -34.53
C ASP A 414 -16.02 17.46 -35.34
N ILE A 415 -15.54 16.30 -34.87
CA ILE A 415 -14.52 15.53 -35.58
C ILE A 415 -15.08 15.04 -36.92
N LEU A 416 -16.32 14.55 -36.98
CA LEU A 416 -16.97 14.14 -38.23
C LEU A 416 -17.20 15.30 -39.21
N ALA A 417 -17.47 16.51 -38.71
CA ALA A 417 -17.59 17.70 -39.56
C ALA A 417 -16.25 18.04 -40.24
N ALA A 418 -15.14 17.84 -39.53
CA ALA A 418 -13.79 18.09 -40.03
C ALA A 418 -13.23 16.93 -40.88
N VAL A 419 -13.58 15.69 -40.52
CA VAL A 419 -13.12 14.44 -41.14
C VAL A 419 -14.35 13.53 -41.36
N PRO A 420 -15.07 13.68 -42.50
CA PRO A 420 -16.32 12.96 -42.74
C PRO A 420 -16.20 11.42 -42.75
N ASP A 421 -15.02 10.90 -43.04
CA ASP A 421 -14.67 9.48 -43.04
C ASP A 421 -13.82 9.08 -41.82
N ALA A 422 -13.94 9.79 -40.71
CA ALA A 422 -13.20 9.52 -39.47
C ALA A 422 -13.35 8.06 -38.98
N ALA A 423 -14.55 7.49 -39.13
CA ALA A 423 -14.83 6.10 -38.74
C ALA A 423 -14.05 5.06 -39.55
N GLU A 424 -13.53 5.41 -40.73
CA GLU A 424 -12.69 4.52 -41.55
C GLU A 424 -11.21 4.92 -41.45
N LYS A 425 -10.91 6.22 -41.44
CA LYS A 425 -9.54 6.74 -41.43
C LYS A 425 -8.86 6.74 -40.07
N LEU A 426 -9.62 6.96 -38.99
CA LEU A 426 -9.08 7.14 -37.64
C LEU A 426 -9.32 5.93 -36.74
N ASP A 427 -9.99 4.88 -37.24
CA ASP A 427 -10.28 3.67 -36.46
C ASP A 427 -9.07 2.72 -36.38
N VAL A 428 -8.10 2.84 -37.30
CA VAL A 428 -6.88 2.04 -37.30
C VAL A 428 -5.82 2.66 -36.39
N ALA A 429 -5.40 1.92 -35.36
CA ALA A 429 -4.31 2.31 -34.49
C ALA A 429 -2.99 2.46 -35.28
N HIS A 430 -2.37 3.64 -35.20
CA HIS A 430 -1.03 3.85 -35.74
C HIS A 430 0.01 3.20 -34.78
N PRO A 431 1.14 2.65 -35.25
CA PRO A 431 2.18 2.08 -34.37
C PRO A 431 2.75 3.08 -33.36
N ASN A 432 2.65 4.38 -33.68
CA ASN A 432 3.01 5.51 -32.81
C ASN A 432 1.77 6.18 -32.18
N SER A 433 0.62 5.53 -32.17
CA SER A 433 -0.56 6.08 -31.48
C SER A 433 -0.35 5.90 -29.98
N ASP A 434 -0.33 7.02 -29.27
CA ASP A 434 0.00 7.16 -27.84
C ASP A 434 -1.02 6.44 -26.96
N TRP A 435 -0.91 5.12 -26.92
CA TRP A 435 -1.59 4.25 -26.00
C TRP A 435 -0.75 4.16 -24.73
N TRP A 436 -0.99 5.11 -23.83
CA TRP A 436 -1.03 5.01 -22.36
C TRP A 436 -0.01 4.14 -21.58
N GLY A 437 1.06 3.71 -22.24
CA GLY A 437 1.75 2.45 -21.91
C GLY A 437 2.29 2.44 -20.51
N ASP A 438 2.92 3.52 -20.05
CA ASP A 438 3.57 3.55 -18.74
C ASP A 438 2.60 3.42 -17.56
N TYR A 439 1.37 3.95 -17.67
CA TYR A 439 0.35 3.83 -16.63
C TYR A 439 -0.34 2.46 -16.67
N PHE A 440 -0.75 2.00 -17.86
CA PHE A 440 -1.42 0.70 -17.99
C PHE A 440 -0.47 -0.47 -17.80
N VAL A 441 0.83 -0.33 -18.06
CA VAL A 441 1.84 -1.33 -17.69
C VAL A 441 1.71 -1.66 -16.20
N ALA A 442 1.55 -0.67 -15.31
CA ALA A 442 1.36 -0.95 -13.89
C ALA A 442 0.02 -1.65 -13.59
N SER A 443 -1.06 -1.21 -14.23
CA SER A 443 -2.39 -1.83 -14.08
C SER A 443 -2.42 -3.28 -14.61
N GLU A 444 -1.79 -3.56 -15.75
CA GLU A 444 -1.70 -4.90 -16.33
C GLU A 444 -0.79 -5.81 -15.50
N LEU A 445 0.29 -5.28 -14.91
CA LEU A 445 1.18 -6.03 -14.03
C LEU A 445 0.55 -6.36 -12.68
N TYR A 446 -0.37 -5.51 -12.17
CA TYR A 446 -1.02 -5.71 -10.87
C TYR A 446 -2.41 -6.37 -10.97
N LEU A 447 -3.11 -6.15 -12.08
CA LEU A 447 -4.43 -6.69 -12.44
C LEU A 447 -4.39 -7.27 -13.87
N PRO A 448 -3.66 -8.38 -14.11
CA PRO A 448 -3.58 -8.98 -15.44
C PRO A 448 -4.97 -9.38 -15.95
N HIS A 449 -5.17 -9.30 -17.26
CA HIS A 449 -6.38 -9.83 -17.90
C HIS A 449 -6.51 -11.33 -17.54
N ARG A 450 -7.65 -11.71 -16.96
CA ARG A 450 -7.90 -13.08 -16.53
C ARG A 450 -7.89 -13.99 -17.76
N SER A 451 -6.90 -14.87 -17.83
CA SER A 451 -6.97 -16.04 -18.69
C SER A 451 -8.02 -16.99 -18.10
N PRO A 452 -8.98 -17.52 -18.87
CA PRO A 452 -9.89 -18.58 -18.39
C PRO A 452 -9.15 -19.91 -18.13
N ILE A 453 -7.88 -19.97 -18.51
CA ILE A 453 -6.97 -21.09 -18.35
C ILE A 453 -6.02 -20.80 -17.19
N ILE A 454 -6.10 -21.61 -16.14
CA ILE A 454 -5.19 -21.62 -14.98
C ILE A 454 -3.97 -22.45 -15.35
N ARG A 455 -2.76 -21.89 -15.21
CA ARG A 455 -1.52 -22.66 -15.38
C ARG A 455 -1.12 -23.32 -14.06
N LEU A 456 -1.11 -24.65 -14.07
CA LEU A 456 -0.89 -25.52 -12.92
C LEU A 456 0.62 -25.76 -12.72
N HIS A 457 1.35 -24.71 -12.39
CA HIS A 457 2.67 -24.87 -11.79
C HIS A 457 2.49 -24.86 -10.27
N ASP A 458 2.97 -25.93 -9.62
CA ASP A 458 2.96 -26.11 -8.16
C ASP A 458 3.34 -24.79 -7.48
N PRO A 459 2.44 -24.19 -6.65
CA PRO A 459 2.72 -22.90 -6.02
C PRO A 459 3.94 -22.95 -5.07
N VAL A 460 4.53 -24.13 -4.86
CA VAL A 460 5.70 -24.35 -3.99
C VAL A 460 6.77 -25.26 -4.64
N GLN A 461 7.01 -25.20 -5.96
CA GLN A 461 8.32 -25.59 -6.50
C GLN A 461 9.07 -24.42 -7.14
N PRO A 462 10.35 -24.19 -6.78
CA PRO A 462 11.23 -23.36 -7.59
C PRO A 462 11.33 -24.03 -8.97
N GLY A 463 11.27 -23.23 -10.03
CA GLY A 463 11.19 -23.70 -11.41
C GLY A 463 12.14 -24.85 -11.73
N ALA A 464 11.72 -25.69 -12.68
CA ALA A 464 12.57 -26.71 -13.27
C ALA A 464 13.96 -26.11 -13.56
N ARG A 465 15.00 -26.96 -13.48
CA ARG A 465 16.44 -26.59 -13.55
C ARG A 465 16.83 -25.69 -14.73
N ASP A 466 15.94 -25.53 -15.71
CA ASP A 466 16.18 -24.88 -16.98
C ASP A 466 15.44 -23.52 -17.11
N GLU A 467 14.52 -23.17 -16.19
CA GLU A 467 13.66 -21.96 -16.28
C GLU A 467 13.84 -20.91 -15.16
N GLY A 468 14.68 -21.17 -14.16
CA GLY A 468 14.95 -20.20 -13.08
C GLY A 468 13.80 -20.07 -12.05
N PRO A 469 14.00 -19.33 -10.94
CA PRO A 469 13.01 -19.22 -9.88
C PRO A 469 11.77 -18.45 -10.35
N TYR A 470 10.59 -18.99 -10.03
CA TYR A 470 9.28 -18.40 -10.29
C TYR A 470 9.21 -16.95 -9.79
N ASP A 471 9.00 -15.99 -10.68
CA ASP A 471 9.08 -14.55 -10.37
C ASP A 471 7.75 -13.98 -9.82
N GLY A 472 6.68 -14.77 -9.83
CA GLY A 472 5.38 -14.41 -9.29
C GLY A 472 4.72 -13.21 -9.96
N MET A 473 5.13 -12.87 -11.19
CA MET A 473 4.55 -11.80 -12.01
C MET A 473 3.41 -12.29 -12.92
N ASN A 474 3.26 -13.61 -13.07
CA ASN A 474 2.26 -14.24 -13.94
C ASN A 474 0.96 -14.67 -13.24
N CYS A 475 0.81 -14.41 -11.93
CA CYS A 475 -0.39 -14.75 -11.17
C CYS A 475 -0.92 -13.49 -10.51
N GLY A 476 -2.16 -13.09 -10.84
CA GLY A 476 -2.84 -11.99 -10.16
C GLY A 476 -3.05 -12.31 -8.68
N ILE A 477 -3.31 -11.27 -7.87
CA ILE A 477 -3.59 -11.44 -6.42
C ILE A 477 -4.74 -12.43 -6.18
N GLY A 478 -5.76 -12.42 -7.05
CA GLY A 478 -6.86 -13.39 -7.00
C GLY A 478 -6.47 -14.83 -7.38
N ASP A 479 -5.43 -15.03 -8.19
CA ASP A 479 -4.96 -16.38 -8.56
C ASP A 479 -4.15 -17.00 -7.43
N VAL A 480 -3.47 -16.16 -6.62
CA VAL A 480 -2.82 -16.59 -5.38
C VAL A 480 -3.85 -17.01 -4.35
N ASP A 481 -4.93 -16.24 -4.20
CA ASP A 481 -6.04 -16.58 -3.30
C ASP A 481 -6.80 -17.83 -3.77
N ILE A 482 -7.03 -18.00 -5.08
CA ILE A 482 -7.61 -19.21 -5.67
C ILE A 482 -6.66 -20.41 -5.50
N ALA A 483 -5.36 -20.27 -5.74
CA ALA A 483 -4.39 -21.35 -5.54
C ALA A 483 -4.27 -21.76 -4.06
N LEU A 484 -4.34 -20.80 -3.13
CA LEU A 484 -4.41 -21.05 -1.69
C LEU A 484 -5.71 -21.77 -1.32
N PHE A 485 -6.85 -21.28 -1.82
CA PHE A 485 -8.17 -21.88 -1.59
C PHE A 485 -8.28 -23.31 -2.14
N LEU A 486 -7.76 -23.55 -3.35
CA LEU A 486 -7.77 -24.87 -4.01
C LEU A 486 -6.80 -25.87 -3.36
N GLY A 487 -5.68 -25.38 -2.82
CA GLY A 487 -4.76 -26.19 -2.02
C GLY A 487 -5.36 -26.66 -0.69
N ASP A 488 -6.28 -25.88 -0.11
CA ASP A 488 -7.01 -26.23 1.11
C ASP A 488 -8.27 -27.08 0.84
N ALA A 489 -8.95 -26.88 -0.30
CA ALA A 489 -10.23 -27.53 -0.60
C ALA A 489 -10.09 -28.93 -1.26
N ILE A 490 -9.05 -29.16 -2.05
CA ILE A 490 -8.82 -30.41 -2.78
C ILE A 490 -7.45 -30.96 -2.40
N SER A 491 -7.38 -32.21 -1.91
CA SER A 491 -6.12 -32.80 -1.44
C SER A 491 -5.11 -32.94 -2.58
N LYS A 492 -3.82 -32.82 -2.25
CA LYS A 492 -2.71 -32.93 -3.20
C LYS A 492 -2.75 -34.22 -4.01
N GLU A 493 -3.28 -35.30 -3.44
CA GLU A 493 -3.48 -36.60 -4.08
C GLU A 493 -4.64 -36.59 -5.09
N THR A 494 -5.76 -35.91 -4.80
CA THR A 494 -6.89 -35.76 -5.75
C THR A 494 -6.44 -34.95 -6.98
N TRP A 495 -5.72 -33.85 -6.76
CA TRP A 495 -5.17 -33.01 -7.83
C TRP A 495 -4.20 -33.73 -8.76
N LYS A 496 -3.31 -34.56 -8.19
CA LYS A 496 -2.34 -35.33 -8.98
C LYS A 496 -3.03 -36.35 -9.88
N ARG A 497 -4.03 -37.04 -9.34
CA ARG A 497 -4.68 -38.15 -10.02
C ARG A 497 -5.60 -37.71 -11.16
N GLU A 498 -6.23 -36.55 -11.06
CA GLU A 498 -7.28 -36.13 -12.01
C GLU A 498 -6.80 -35.15 -13.08
N VAL A 499 -5.70 -34.42 -12.86
CA VAL A 499 -5.26 -33.37 -13.81
C VAL A 499 -3.82 -33.55 -14.28
N LEU A 500 -2.90 -33.93 -13.38
CA LEU A 500 -1.47 -34.07 -13.71
C LEU A 500 -1.12 -35.43 -14.34
N ASP A 501 -1.80 -36.51 -13.95
CA ASP A 501 -1.58 -37.84 -14.53
C ASP A 501 -2.04 -37.92 -16.00
N GLU A 502 -2.87 -36.98 -16.48
CA GLU A 502 -3.28 -36.86 -17.89
C GLU A 502 -2.36 -35.96 -18.75
N GLY A 503 -1.29 -35.41 -18.16
CA GLY A 503 -0.27 -34.65 -18.90
C GLY A 503 -0.63 -33.18 -19.19
N PHE A 504 -1.70 -32.65 -18.60
CA PHE A 504 -2.07 -31.24 -18.75
C PHE A 504 -1.39 -30.37 -17.67
N THR A 505 -0.69 -29.32 -18.11
CA THR A 505 -0.08 -28.29 -17.22
C THR A 505 -1.01 -27.11 -16.96
N THR A 506 -2.27 -27.22 -17.38
CA THR A 506 -3.29 -26.18 -17.30
C THR A 506 -4.67 -26.77 -17.08
N ALA A 507 -5.55 -26.10 -16.32
CA ALA A 507 -6.97 -26.44 -16.21
C ALA A 507 -7.85 -25.21 -16.49
N TYR A 508 -9.06 -25.43 -17.01
CA TYR A 508 -10.05 -24.35 -17.09
C TYR A 508 -10.67 -24.12 -15.72
N LEU A 509 -11.02 -22.86 -15.44
CA LEU A 509 -11.63 -22.50 -14.16
C LEU A 509 -12.95 -23.25 -13.91
N GLU A 510 -13.70 -23.58 -14.97
CA GLU A 510 -14.97 -24.32 -14.91
C GLU A 510 -14.78 -25.77 -14.42
N ASP A 511 -13.81 -26.50 -14.96
CA ASP A 511 -13.47 -27.87 -14.54
C ASP A 511 -13.12 -27.94 -13.04
N VAL A 512 -12.53 -26.87 -12.52
CA VAL A 512 -12.16 -26.73 -11.10
C VAL A 512 -13.38 -26.57 -10.20
N TRP A 513 -14.42 -25.86 -10.65
CA TRP A 513 -15.66 -25.73 -9.89
C TRP A 513 -16.43 -27.05 -9.84
N ASP A 514 -16.48 -27.80 -10.94
CA ASP A 514 -17.15 -29.11 -11.00
C ASP A 514 -16.50 -30.14 -10.05
N MET A 515 -15.17 -30.08 -9.87
CA MET A 515 -14.44 -30.91 -8.90
C MET A 515 -14.74 -30.53 -7.44
N LEU A 516 -15.09 -29.27 -7.16
CA LEU A 516 -15.45 -28.84 -5.80
C LEU A 516 -16.88 -29.25 -5.43
N ASP A 517 -17.79 -29.25 -6.39
CA ASP A 517 -19.19 -29.64 -6.18
C ASP A 517 -19.35 -31.17 -6.00
N THR A 518 -18.51 -31.96 -6.66
CA THR A 518 -18.48 -33.42 -6.49
C THR A 518 -18.06 -33.86 -5.09
N LYS A 519 -17.18 -33.12 -4.41
CA LYS A 519 -16.76 -33.40 -3.02
C LYS A 519 -17.79 -33.05 -1.94
N GLN A 520 -18.78 -32.22 -2.23
CA GLN A 520 -19.85 -31.92 -1.26
C GLN A 520 -20.95 -32.99 -1.24
N SER A 521 -20.89 -33.96 -2.16
CA SER A 521 -21.90 -35.00 -2.36
C SER A 521 -21.51 -36.37 -1.77
N ASP A 522 -20.28 -36.51 -1.27
CA ASP A 522 -19.75 -37.66 -0.52
C ASP A 522 -19.60 -37.29 0.98
#